data_AF-A0A357EXV0-F1
#
_entry.id   AF-A0A357EXV0-F1
#
_cell.length_a   1.000
_cell.length_b   1.000
_cell.length_c   1.000
_cell.angle_alpha   90.00
_cell.angle_beta   90.00
_cell.angle_gamma   90.00
#
_symmetry.space_group_name_H-M   'P 1'
#
loop_
_entity.id
_entity.type
_entity.pdbx_description
1 polymer ?
#
loop_
_entity_poly.entity_id
_entity_poly.type
_entity_poly.pdbx_seq_one_letter_code
_entity_poly.pdbx_strand_id
1 'polypeptide(L)'
;MQEPKEIACDNVNAAIDSWTRENGYRLDMIVPADSPDTALLSHNGEQILLRCDAGPRLSGQSGDADVLPKGRIRSEKWITGRAGMQYRNLIPGRLGGRLIASHIRLAKGGEVPDYVHYHKVRFQMIFCVRGAIRVVYEDQGEPFWLRPGDCVLQPPEIRHRVLWAEAGSEVVEVGMPAVHETWVEHEIKLPTAQVNPDRIFNGQRFVRSIASKSVWSNAVDGGFEYADTGIASATQGVADVVVIRINSLGGLVKLILPPPEKSFSIFFVLRGNAEIDFNDGGITEIFAHDCFLADATANIDFVGASEFEALVISI
;
A
#
# COMPACT_ATOMS: atom_id res chain seq x y z
N MET A 1 6.98 22.40 -25.18
CA MET A 1 6.14 22.92 -24.07
C MET A 1 7.04 23.76 -23.18
N GLN A 2 6.56 24.91 -22.73
CA GLN A 2 7.28 25.73 -21.76
C GLN A 2 7.25 25.02 -20.40
N GLU A 3 8.38 24.99 -19.69
CA GLU A 3 8.41 24.40 -18.34
C GLU A 3 7.44 25.15 -17.43
N PRO A 4 6.71 24.43 -16.54
CA PRO A 4 5.76 25.06 -15.63
C PRO A 4 6.50 26.02 -14.70
N LYS A 5 5.85 27.15 -14.39
CA LYS A 5 6.41 28.14 -13.46
C LYS A 5 6.42 27.56 -12.05
N GLU A 6 7.59 27.45 -11.43
CA GLU A 6 7.70 26.99 -10.05
C GLU A 6 7.31 28.10 -9.05
N ILE A 7 6.52 27.73 -8.05
CA ILE A 7 6.05 28.61 -6.97
C ILE A 7 6.33 27.90 -5.65
N ALA A 8 7.18 28.52 -4.83
CA ALA A 8 7.46 28.03 -3.49
C ALA A 8 6.25 28.25 -2.56
N CYS A 9 5.98 27.30 -1.68
CA CYS A 9 4.93 27.40 -0.67
C CYS A 9 5.29 26.65 0.62
N ASP A 10 4.77 27.09 1.76
CA ASP A 10 5.02 26.42 3.05
C ASP A 10 4.17 25.16 3.25
N ASN A 11 3.06 25.03 2.51
CA ASN A 11 2.15 23.90 2.60
C ASN A 11 1.43 23.68 1.26
N VAL A 12 1.72 22.57 0.59
CA VAL A 12 1.14 22.26 -0.72
C VAL A 12 -0.36 22.07 -0.67
N ASN A 13 -0.91 21.41 0.35
CA ASN A 13 -2.36 21.20 0.45
C ASN A 13 -3.12 22.53 0.57
N ALA A 14 -2.63 23.45 1.42
CA ALA A 14 -3.21 24.78 1.56
C ALA A 14 -3.05 25.61 0.27
N ALA A 15 -1.91 25.49 -0.41
CA ALA A 15 -1.67 26.18 -1.66
C ALA A 15 -2.60 25.66 -2.78
N ILE A 16 -2.79 24.34 -2.92
CA ILE A 16 -3.76 23.75 -3.84
C ILE A 16 -5.16 24.34 -3.60
N ASP A 17 -5.60 24.39 -2.34
CA ASP A 17 -6.91 24.92 -1.98
C ASP A 17 -7.11 26.39 -2.40
N SER A 18 -6.09 27.25 -2.20
CA SER A 18 -6.13 28.65 -2.64
C SER A 18 -6.18 28.76 -4.16
N TRP A 19 -5.23 28.15 -4.88
CA TRP A 19 -5.16 28.25 -6.34
C TRP A 19 -6.40 27.69 -7.04
N THR A 20 -6.97 26.60 -6.54
CA THR A 20 -8.16 25.97 -7.13
C THR A 20 -9.44 26.77 -6.88
N ARG A 21 -9.59 27.39 -5.70
CA ARG A 21 -10.80 28.17 -5.37
C ARG A 21 -10.74 29.61 -5.88
N GLU A 22 -9.58 30.24 -5.84
CA GLU A 22 -9.44 31.70 -6.05
C GLU A 22 -9.00 32.04 -7.47
N ASN A 23 -8.31 31.13 -8.15
CA ASN A 23 -7.70 31.41 -9.46
C ASN A 23 -8.18 30.48 -10.59
N GLY A 24 -9.13 29.58 -10.31
CA GLY A 24 -9.73 28.69 -11.30
C GLY A 24 -8.79 27.60 -11.83
N TYR A 25 -7.63 27.41 -11.21
CA TYR A 25 -6.74 26.31 -11.53
C TYR A 25 -7.38 24.97 -11.15
N ARG A 26 -7.01 23.90 -11.84
CA ARG A 26 -7.32 22.53 -11.43
C ARG A 26 -6.04 21.82 -11.02
N LEU A 27 -6.19 20.88 -10.09
CA LEU A 27 -5.11 19.97 -9.73
C LEU A 27 -4.93 18.92 -10.81
N ASP A 28 -3.71 18.72 -11.29
CA ASP A 28 -3.38 17.68 -12.27
C ASP A 28 -2.56 16.55 -11.65
N MET A 29 -1.64 16.86 -10.72
CA MET A 29 -0.75 15.85 -10.14
C MET A 29 -0.25 16.26 -8.75
N ILE A 30 -0.02 15.29 -7.88
CA ILE A 30 0.67 15.45 -6.59
C ILE A 30 1.80 14.41 -6.42
N VAL A 31 2.83 14.76 -5.64
CA VAL A 31 3.89 13.85 -5.20
C VAL A 31 4.29 14.14 -3.75
N PRO A 32 4.48 13.10 -2.90
CA PRO A 32 3.75 11.82 -2.93
C PRO A 32 2.27 12.00 -2.52
N ALA A 33 1.46 10.94 -2.57
CA ALA A 33 0.02 11.04 -2.24
C ALA A 33 -0.28 11.23 -0.74
N ASP A 34 0.56 10.67 0.14
CA ASP A 34 0.30 10.59 1.57
C ASP A 34 0.70 11.87 2.33
N SER A 35 1.77 12.53 1.89
CA SER A 35 2.22 13.83 2.38
C SER A 35 2.79 14.67 1.22
N PRO A 36 1.92 15.29 0.39
CA PRO A 36 2.35 16.01 -0.80
C PRO A 36 3.28 17.18 -0.47
N ASP A 37 4.44 17.22 -1.13
CA ASP A 37 5.39 18.34 -1.11
C ASP A 37 5.51 19.02 -2.48
N THR A 38 4.85 18.45 -3.51
CA THR A 38 4.79 19.01 -4.86
C THR A 38 3.41 18.79 -5.47
N ALA A 39 2.92 19.80 -6.19
CA ALA A 39 1.69 19.69 -6.96
C ALA A 39 1.79 20.44 -8.30
N LEU A 40 1.29 19.82 -9.36
CA LEU A 40 1.13 20.45 -10.68
C LEU A 40 -0.33 20.87 -10.84
N LEU A 41 -0.54 22.14 -11.19
CA LEU A 41 -1.86 22.70 -11.46
C LEU A 41 -1.87 23.33 -12.86
N SER A 42 -3.05 23.37 -13.49
CA SER A 42 -3.23 24.05 -14.77
C SER A 42 -4.49 24.91 -14.85
N HIS A 43 -4.42 25.95 -15.67
CA HIS A 43 -5.54 26.82 -16.01
C HIS A 43 -5.35 27.41 -17.41
N ASN A 44 -6.33 27.28 -18.31
CA ASN A 44 -6.32 27.88 -19.65
C ASN A 44 -5.01 27.71 -20.46
N GLY A 45 -4.34 26.56 -20.32
CA GLY A 45 -3.08 26.24 -21.02
C GLY A 45 -1.81 26.70 -20.28
N GLU A 46 -1.94 27.41 -19.16
CA GLU A 46 -0.85 27.70 -18.22
C GLU A 46 -0.70 26.55 -17.22
N GLN A 47 0.55 26.28 -16.81
CA GLN A 47 0.88 25.30 -15.77
C GLN A 47 1.79 25.93 -14.72
N ILE A 48 1.49 25.64 -13.45
CA ILE A 48 2.31 26.03 -12.30
C ILE A 48 2.70 24.79 -11.50
N LEU A 49 3.91 24.81 -10.94
CA LEU A 49 4.42 23.77 -10.06
C LEU A 49 4.56 24.33 -8.66
N LEU A 50 3.69 23.91 -7.75
CA LEU A 50 3.80 24.23 -6.33
C LEU A 50 4.85 23.32 -5.70
N ARG A 51 5.80 23.88 -4.96
CA ARG A 51 6.82 23.12 -4.24
C ARG A 51 6.97 23.63 -2.82
N CYS A 52 6.92 22.72 -1.86
CA CYS A 52 7.33 22.98 -0.49
C CYS A 52 8.75 22.47 -0.27
N ASP A 53 9.54 23.21 0.51
CA ASP A 53 10.87 22.77 0.92
C ASP A 53 10.73 21.70 2.01
N ALA A 54 10.52 20.46 1.58
CA ALA A 54 10.34 19.30 2.47
C ALA A 54 11.67 18.63 2.86
N GLY A 55 12.82 19.25 2.53
CA GLY A 55 14.13 18.63 2.64
C GLY A 55 14.40 17.61 1.52
N PRO A 56 15.53 16.89 1.57
CA PRO A 56 15.88 15.91 0.55
C PRO A 56 14.86 14.78 0.52
N ARG A 57 14.21 14.60 -0.64
CA ARG A 57 13.42 13.40 -0.89
C ARG A 57 14.31 12.19 -0.77
N LEU A 58 13.79 11.12 -0.15
CA LEU A 58 14.45 9.82 -0.16
C LEU A 58 14.62 9.39 -1.62
N SER A 59 15.83 9.57 -2.15
CA SER A 59 16.21 9.09 -3.46
C SER A 59 16.25 7.57 -3.36
N GLY A 60 15.53 6.85 -4.22
CA GLY A 60 15.64 5.40 -4.38
C GLY A 60 17.03 4.91 -4.84
N GLN A 61 18.08 5.72 -4.68
CA GLN A 61 19.46 5.36 -4.94
C GLN A 61 20.01 4.65 -3.70
N SER A 62 20.32 3.38 -3.93
CA SER A 62 21.09 2.44 -3.12
C SER A 62 22.35 3.08 -2.53
N GLY A 63 22.27 3.54 -1.28
CA GLY A 63 23.44 3.96 -0.49
C GLY A 63 23.55 3.19 0.82
N ASP A 64 22.44 3.11 1.57
CA ASP A 64 22.36 2.41 2.87
C ASP A 64 21.14 1.46 2.95
N ALA A 65 20.46 1.19 1.82
CA ALA A 65 19.15 0.52 1.75
C ALA A 65 19.17 -1.02 1.81
N ASP A 66 20.32 -1.62 2.15
CA ASP A 66 20.51 -3.08 2.09
C ASP A 66 20.37 -3.78 3.45
N VAL A 67 20.39 -3.04 4.57
CA VAL A 67 20.14 -3.63 5.89
C VAL A 67 18.69 -3.39 6.28
N LEU A 68 17.87 -4.45 6.24
CA LEU A 68 16.51 -4.37 6.76
C LEU A 68 16.55 -4.21 8.28
N PRO A 69 15.68 -3.36 8.87
CA PRO A 69 15.55 -3.31 10.31
C PRO A 69 15.12 -4.69 10.84
N LYS A 70 15.86 -5.20 11.82
CA LYS A 70 15.55 -6.46 12.51
C LYS A 70 14.53 -6.22 13.62
N GLY A 71 13.73 -7.25 13.89
CA GLY A 71 12.78 -7.24 14.99
C GLY A 71 11.47 -6.50 14.70
N ARG A 72 10.74 -6.21 15.78
CA ARG A 72 9.45 -5.52 15.74
C ARG A 72 9.60 -4.08 15.30
N ILE A 73 8.92 -3.73 14.22
CA ILE A 73 8.80 -2.34 13.77
C ILE A 73 7.62 -1.70 14.50
N ARG A 74 7.95 -0.80 15.44
CA ARG A 74 6.95 0.05 16.09
C ARG A 74 6.76 1.29 15.23
N SER A 75 5.59 1.40 14.62
CA SER A 75 5.25 2.58 13.84
C SER A 75 4.97 3.80 14.72
N GLU A 76 5.47 4.96 14.28
CA GLU A 76 5.57 6.20 15.03
C GLU A 76 4.55 7.24 14.54
N LYS A 77 3.36 7.24 15.16
CA LYS A 77 2.27 8.24 15.04
C LYS A 77 1.43 8.19 13.75
N TRP A 78 0.16 8.54 13.92
CA TRP A 78 -0.78 8.78 12.82
C TRP A 78 -0.63 10.22 12.33
N ILE A 79 -0.56 10.42 11.02
CA ILE A 79 -0.60 11.73 10.37
C ILE A 79 -1.88 11.85 9.53
N THR A 80 -2.34 13.07 9.28
CA THR A 80 -3.48 13.29 8.37
C THR A 80 -2.94 13.46 6.96
N GLY A 81 -3.45 12.68 6.01
CA GLY A 81 -3.11 12.78 4.59
C GLY A 81 -4.31 13.18 3.74
N ARG A 82 -4.36 12.67 2.51
CA ARG A 82 -5.38 13.01 1.50
C ARG A 82 -6.79 12.56 1.90
N ALA A 83 -7.80 13.30 1.45
CA ALA A 83 -9.24 12.98 1.61
C ALA A 83 -9.70 12.73 3.07
N GLY A 84 -9.02 13.34 4.05
CA GLY A 84 -9.34 13.18 5.47
C GLY A 84 -8.93 11.82 6.07
N MET A 85 -8.15 11.04 5.34
CA MET A 85 -7.63 9.76 5.80
C MET A 85 -6.42 9.96 6.72
N GLN A 86 -6.26 9.09 7.71
CA GLN A 86 -5.10 9.09 8.60
C GLN A 86 -4.13 7.98 8.18
N TYR A 87 -2.84 8.29 8.10
CA TYR A 87 -1.79 7.39 7.65
C TYR A 87 -0.83 7.10 8.79
N ARG A 88 -0.42 5.85 8.91
CA ARG A 88 0.62 5.40 9.83
C ARG A 88 1.64 4.61 9.02
N ASN A 89 2.86 5.13 8.91
CA ASN A 89 3.92 4.48 8.14
C ASN A 89 4.37 3.18 8.83
N LEU A 90 4.30 2.05 8.12
CA LEU A 90 4.65 0.74 8.65
C LEU A 90 6.14 0.44 8.57
N ILE A 91 6.88 1.10 7.67
CA ILE A 91 8.30 0.84 7.43
C ILE A 91 9.11 2.14 7.55
N PRO A 92 9.91 2.32 8.62
CA PRO A 92 10.77 3.47 8.80
C PRO A 92 11.67 3.72 7.59
N GLY A 93 11.86 4.99 7.24
CA GLY A 93 12.73 5.39 6.12
C GLY A 93 12.30 4.87 4.75
N ARG A 94 11.13 4.22 4.61
CA ARG A 94 10.60 3.70 3.33
C ARG A 94 11.62 2.82 2.58
N LEU A 95 12.48 2.11 3.33
CA LEU A 95 13.64 1.36 2.81
C LEU A 95 14.49 2.15 1.81
N GLY A 96 14.87 3.38 2.17
CA GLY A 96 15.62 4.27 1.27
C GLY A 96 14.82 4.70 0.04
N GLY A 97 13.49 4.81 0.17
CA GLY A 97 12.60 5.18 -0.94
C GLY A 97 12.19 4.02 -1.85
N ARG A 98 12.60 2.78 -1.57
CA ARG A 98 12.22 1.60 -2.37
C ARG A 98 10.72 1.34 -2.36
N LEU A 99 10.06 1.46 -1.20
CA LEU A 99 8.59 1.32 -1.10
C LEU A 99 8.01 2.10 0.06
N ILE A 100 6.71 2.36 -0.02
CA ILE A 100 5.88 2.83 1.09
C ILE A 100 4.96 1.69 1.51
N ALA A 101 4.78 1.52 2.82
CA ALA A 101 3.75 0.67 3.38
C ALA A 101 3.02 1.47 4.46
N SER A 102 1.71 1.63 4.29
CA SER A 102 0.88 2.49 5.12
C SER A 102 -0.25 1.68 5.74
N HIS A 103 -0.46 1.84 7.04
CA HIS A 103 -1.74 1.49 7.66
C HIS A 103 -2.59 2.77 7.63
N ILE A 104 -3.70 2.74 6.90
CA ILE A 104 -4.57 3.88 6.63
C ILE A 104 -5.88 3.68 7.38
N ARG A 105 -6.35 4.72 8.07
CA ARG A 105 -7.61 4.74 8.82
C ARG A 105 -8.53 5.82 8.30
N LEU A 106 -9.78 5.44 8.05
CA LEU A 106 -10.88 6.33 7.70
C LEU A 106 -11.78 6.50 8.93
N ALA A 107 -11.44 7.48 9.77
CA ALA A 107 -12.11 7.67 11.06
C ALA A 107 -13.60 8.02 10.93
N LYS A 108 -13.96 8.76 9.89
CA LYS A 108 -15.35 9.10 9.55
C LYS A 108 -15.87 8.15 8.47
N GLY A 109 -17.11 7.71 8.60
CA GLY A 109 -17.82 7.01 7.54
C GLY A 109 -18.57 7.99 6.64
N GLY A 110 -19.02 7.53 5.48
CA GLY A 110 -19.70 8.36 4.50
C GLY A 110 -19.04 8.33 3.13
N GLU A 111 -19.45 9.26 2.28
CA GLU A 111 -18.78 9.52 1.00
C GLU A 111 -17.34 9.98 1.27
N VAL A 112 -16.40 9.39 0.54
CA VAL A 112 -15.01 9.79 0.61
C VAL A 112 -14.78 10.89 -0.43
N PRO A 113 -14.20 12.05 -0.06
CA PRO A 113 -13.95 13.16 -0.98
C PRO A 113 -12.71 12.87 -1.86
N ASP A 114 -12.70 11.70 -2.48
CA ASP A 114 -11.71 11.28 -3.45
C ASP A 114 -12.19 11.61 -4.88
N TYR A 115 -11.27 11.61 -5.84
CA TYR A 115 -11.52 11.84 -7.26
C TYR A 115 -10.92 10.69 -8.07
N VAL A 116 -11.30 10.57 -9.35
CA VAL A 116 -10.68 9.55 -10.20
C VAL A 116 -9.21 9.92 -10.38
N HIS A 117 -8.32 8.98 -10.08
CA HIS A 117 -6.89 9.17 -10.17
C HIS A 117 -6.18 7.87 -10.53
N TYR A 118 -4.89 8.00 -10.80
CA TYR A 118 -4.00 6.87 -11.01
C TYR A 118 -2.58 7.20 -10.54
N HIS A 119 -1.80 6.15 -10.26
CA HIS A 119 -0.43 6.30 -9.78
C HIS A 119 0.56 5.79 -10.82
N LYS A 120 1.67 6.52 -10.99
CA LYS A 120 2.84 6.05 -11.76
C LYS A 120 3.76 5.23 -10.86
N VAL A 121 3.35 3.99 -10.63
CA VAL A 121 4.01 3.03 -9.74
C VAL A 121 4.49 1.82 -10.53
N ARG A 122 5.43 1.07 -9.95
CA ARG A 122 5.77 -0.29 -10.36
C ARG A 122 4.83 -1.31 -9.71
N PHE A 123 4.28 -1.03 -8.53
CA PHE A 123 3.37 -1.93 -7.81
C PHE A 123 2.55 -1.12 -6.79
N GLN A 124 1.28 -1.47 -6.64
CA GLN A 124 0.44 -0.99 -5.54
C GLN A 124 -0.63 -2.01 -5.18
N MET A 125 -0.86 -2.23 -3.89
CA MET A 125 -1.94 -3.08 -3.39
C MET A 125 -2.65 -2.40 -2.23
N ILE A 126 -3.93 -2.75 -2.04
CA ILE A 126 -4.72 -2.40 -0.86
C ILE A 126 -5.31 -3.67 -0.27
N PHE A 127 -5.18 -3.84 1.04
CA PHE A 127 -5.77 -4.91 1.82
C PHE A 127 -6.69 -4.34 2.88
N CYS A 128 -7.93 -4.80 2.96
CA CYS A 128 -8.87 -4.31 3.97
C CYS A 128 -8.67 -5.06 5.30
N VAL A 129 -8.32 -4.34 6.36
CA VAL A 129 -8.07 -4.90 7.70
C VAL A 129 -9.35 -4.87 8.54
N ARG A 130 -10.09 -3.76 8.50
CA ARG A 130 -11.30 -3.54 9.32
C ARG A 130 -12.32 -2.69 8.57
N GLY A 131 -13.60 -2.88 8.89
CA GLY A 131 -14.70 -2.12 8.30
C GLY A 131 -14.90 -2.49 6.84
N ALA A 132 -15.27 -1.53 6.01
CA ALA A 132 -15.40 -1.73 4.58
C ALA A 132 -15.26 -0.41 3.81
N ILE A 133 -14.61 -0.47 2.65
CA ILE A 133 -14.54 0.64 1.69
C ILE A 133 -15.19 0.23 0.38
N ARG A 134 -15.94 1.15 -0.23
CA ARG A 134 -16.52 0.98 -1.56
C ARG A 134 -15.61 1.65 -2.58
N VAL A 135 -15.17 0.88 -3.57
CA VAL A 135 -14.18 1.28 -4.56
C VAL A 135 -14.66 0.99 -5.97
N VAL A 136 -14.12 1.71 -6.95
CA VAL A 136 -14.37 1.50 -8.37
C VAL A 136 -13.06 1.58 -9.14
N TYR A 137 -12.91 0.72 -10.14
CA TYR A 137 -11.71 0.56 -10.96
C TYR A 137 -12.07 0.53 -12.45
N GLU A 138 -11.21 1.12 -13.26
CA GLU A 138 -11.30 1.10 -14.72
C GLU A 138 -11.45 -0.33 -15.27
N ASP A 139 -12.47 -0.53 -16.09
CA ASP A 139 -12.78 -1.78 -16.79
C ASP A 139 -13.13 -2.98 -15.89
N GLN A 140 -13.32 -2.77 -14.59
CA GLN A 140 -13.68 -3.83 -13.63
C GLN A 140 -15.17 -3.90 -13.30
N GLY A 141 -16.00 -3.13 -14.02
CA GLY A 141 -17.45 -3.08 -13.84
C GLY A 141 -17.90 -2.20 -12.67
N GLU A 142 -19.04 -2.55 -12.09
CA GLU A 142 -19.71 -1.75 -11.05
C GLU A 142 -18.87 -1.61 -9.77
N PRO A 143 -19.01 -0.50 -9.02
CA PRO A 143 -18.32 -0.31 -7.76
C PRO A 143 -18.66 -1.41 -6.74
N PHE A 144 -17.65 -1.91 -6.05
CA PHE A 144 -17.79 -2.99 -5.08
C PHE A 144 -17.19 -2.63 -3.73
N TRP A 145 -17.58 -3.39 -2.71
CA TRP A 145 -17.06 -3.26 -1.36
C TRP A 145 -15.87 -4.20 -1.16
N LEU A 146 -14.80 -3.66 -0.60
CA LEU A 146 -13.72 -4.41 0.04
C LEU A 146 -14.06 -4.57 1.52
N ARG A 147 -14.06 -5.82 1.99
CA ARG A 147 -14.32 -6.22 3.39
C ARG A 147 -13.07 -6.79 4.04
N PRO A 148 -13.05 -6.99 5.37
CA PRO A 148 -11.87 -7.49 6.06
C PRO A 148 -11.36 -8.79 5.42
N GLY A 149 -10.08 -8.81 5.06
CA GLY A 149 -9.43 -9.91 4.35
C GLY A 149 -9.39 -9.75 2.82
N ASP A 150 -10.26 -8.93 2.23
CA ASP A 150 -10.24 -8.69 0.77
C ASP A 150 -8.99 -7.89 0.40
N CYS A 151 -8.41 -8.22 -0.77
CA CYS A 151 -7.22 -7.58 -1.28
C CYS A 151 -7.39 -7.21 -2.76
N VAL A 152 -6.89 -6.05 -3.15
CA VAL A 152 -6.79 -5.66 -4.56
C VAL A 152 -5.37 -5.32 -4.92
N LEU A 153 -4.95 -5.77 -6.10
CA LEU A 153 -3.83 -5.19 -6.82
C LEU A 153 -4.37 -4.00 -7.62
N GLN A 154 -3.68 -2.88 -7.54
CA GLN A 154 -3.91 -1.72 -8.38
C GLN A 154 -2.75 -1.64 -9.38
N PRO A 155 -2.91 -2.20 -10.59
CA PRO A 155 -1.88 -2.11 -11.62
C PRO A 155 -1.45 -0.67 -11.89
N PRO A 156 -0.22 -0.46 -12.39
CA PRO A 156 0.23 0.88 -12.75
C PRO A 156 -0.76 1.60 -13.65
N GLU A 157 -1.06 2.86 -13.33
CA GLU A 157 -1.92 3.73 -14.12
C GLU A 157 -3.40 3.30 -14.28
N ILE A 158 -3.88 2.31 -13.51
CA ILE A 158 -5.31 2.00 -13.46
C ILE A 158 -6.09 3.17 -12.84
N ARG A 159 -7.14 3.65 -13.52
CA ARG A 159 -8.01 4.68 -12.94
C ARG A 159 -8.86 4.07 -11.84
N HIS A 160 -8.90 4.74 -10.69
CA HIS A 160 -9.68 4.29 -9.56
C HIS A 160 -10.13 5.43 -8.64
N ARG A 161 -11.06 5.10 -7.75
CA ARG A 161 -11.60 6.03 -6.75
C ARG A 161 -12.17 5.26 -5.57
N VAL A 162 -11.94 5.76 -4.36
CA VAL A 162 -12.70 5.36 -3.16
C VAL A 162 -13.97 6.19 -3.08
N LEU A 163 -15.14 5.54 -3.08
CA LEU A 163 -16.44 6.19 -3.11
C LEU A 163 -17.01 6.40 -1.70
N TRP A 164 -16.89 5.38 -0.85
CA TRP A 164 -17.52 5.36 0.47
C TRP A 164 -16.69 4.56 1.46
N ALA A 165 -16.79 4.89 2.74
CA ALA A 165 -16.20 4.11 3.82
C ALA A 165 -17.18 3.93 4.99
N GLU A 166 -17.11 2.77 5.65
CA GLU A 166 -17.66 2.63 7.00
C GLU A 166 -16.76 3.38 7.99
N ALA A 167 -17.37 3.95 9.05
CA ALA A 167 -16.61 4.67 10.07
C ALA A 167 -15.63 3.73 10.79
N GLY A 168 -14.36 4.13 10.86
CA GLY A 168 -13.31 3.31 11.46
C GLY A 168 -12.79 2.20 10.56
N SER A 169 -13.03 2.28 9.25
CA SER A 169 -12.40 1.36 8.29
C SER A 169 -10.88 1.54 8.30
N GLU A 170 -10.18 0.43 8.16
CA GLU A 170 -8.72 0.38 8.16
C GLU A 170 -8.23 -0.47 6.99
N VAL A 171 -7.22 0.01 6.28
CA VAL A 171 -6.58 -0.70 5.16
C VAL A 171 -5.07 -0.65 5.28
N VAL A 172 -4.39 -1.69 4.78
CA VAL A 172 -2.96 -1.66 4.50
C VAL A 172 -2.78 -1.35 3.02
N GLU A 173 -1.96 -0.36 2.72
CA GLU A 173 -1.53 -0.04 1.36
C GLU A 173 -0.02 -0.25 1.25
N VAL A 174 0.43 -0.91 0.19
CA VAL A 174 1.86 -1.00 -0.16
C VAL A 174 2.05 -0.49 -1.57
N GLY A 175 2.99 0.42 -1.78
CA GLY A 175 3.30 1.03 -3.08
C GLY A 175 4.80 1.14 -3.36
N MET A 176 5.21 0.97 -4.61
CA MET A 176 6.60 1.03 -5.06
C MET A 176 6.72 1.83 -6.37
N PRO A 177 7.63 2.81 -6.49
CA PRO A 177 8.53 3.31 -5.46
C PRO A 177 7.79 4.08 -4.34
N ALA A 178 8.47 4.40 -3.25
CA ALA A 178 7.85 5.06 -2.10
C ALA A 178 7.42 6.52 -2.36
N VAL A 179 8.04 7.15 -3.36
CA VAL A 179 7.71 8.49 -3.86
C VAL A 179 7.36 8.33 -5.33
N HIS A 180 6.11 8.59 -5.68
CA HIS A 180 5.59 8.41 -7.03
C HIS A 180 4.53 9.48 -7.36
N GLU A 181 4.33 9.72 -8.65
CA GLU A 181 3.32 10.66 -9.12
C GLU A 181 1.92 10.07 -8.99
N THR A 182 0.99 10.90 -8.53
CA THR A 182 -0.44 10.60 -8.52
C THR A 182 -1.14 11.64 -9.37
N TRP A 183 -1.75 11.20 -10.47
CA TRP A 183 -2.38 12.06 -11.45
C TRP A 183 -3.89 12.06 -11.29
N VAL A 184 -4.50 13.23 -11.37
CA VAL A 184 -5.95 13.40 -11.46
C VAL A 184 -6.37 13.02 -12.88
N GLU A 185 -7.42 12.21 -12.98
CA GLU A 185 -8.04 11.87 -14.25
C GLU A 185 -9.23 12.80 -14.51
N HIS A 186 -9.15 13.57 -15.60
CA HIS A 186 -10.13 14.61 -15.93
C HIS A 186 -11.14 14.18 -16.98
N GLU A 187 -10.84 13.14 -17.77
CA GLU A 187 -11.65 12.72 -18.91
C GLU A 187 -12.44 11.46 -18.62
N ILE A 188 -11.78 10.45 -18.03
CA ILE A 188 -12.41 9.15 -17.75
C ILE A 188 -13.29 9.24 -16.51
N LYS A 189 -14.57 8.91 -16.69
CA LYS A 189 -15.52 8.69 -15.59
C LYS A 189 -15.59 7.20 -15.24
N LEU A 190 -15.70 6.90 -13.95
CA LEU A 190 -15.88 5.55 -13.45
C LEU A 190 -17.33 5.33 -12.95
N PRO A 191 -17.92 4.13 -13.14
CA PRO A 191 -17.35 2.99 -13.87
C PRO A 191 -17.25 3.26 -15.38
N THR A 192 -16.30 2.62 -16.06
CA THR A 192 -16.21 2.67 -17.54
C THR A 192 -17.33 1.83 -18.15
N ALA A 193 -17.78 2.20 -19.35
CA ALA A 193 -18.82 1.45 -20.07
C ALA A 193 -18.32 0.07 -20.54
N GLN A 194 -17.02 -0.03 -20.85
CA GLN A 194 -16.39 -1.30 -21.18
C GLN A 194 -16.00 -2.04 -19.90
N VAL A 195 -16.26 -3.34 -19.87
CA VAL A 195 -15.77 -4.23 -18.81
C VAL A 195 -14.78 -5.20 -19.43
N ASN A 196 -13.52 -5.12 -19.01
CA ASN A 196 -12.42 -5.97 -19.43
C ASN A 196 -11.55 -6.33 -18.20
N PRO A 197 -11.96 -7.34 -17.42
CA PRO A 197 -11.25 -7.73 -16.20
C PRO A 197 -9.82 -8.22 -16.46
N ASP A 198 -9.55 -8.66 -17.70
CA ASP A 198 -8.25 -9.17 -18.13
C ASP A 198 -7.35 -8.09 -18.77
N ARG A 199 -7.76 -6.81 -18.74
CA ARG A 199 -6.94 -5.71 -19.24
C ARG A 199 -5.58 -5.67 -18.52
N ILE A 200 -4.53 -5.55 -19.33
CA ILE A 200 -3.16 -5.36 -18.86
C ILE A 200 -2.85 -3.86 -18.83
N PHE A 201 -2.44 -3.38 -17.67
CA PHE A 201 -1.95 -2.03 -17.44
C PHE A 201 -0.46 -2.11 -17.13
N ASN A 202 0.35 -1.62 -18.07
CA ASN A 202 1.81 -1.62 -17.95
C ASN A 202 2.40 -2.98 -17.48
N GLY A 203 1.95 -4.07 -18.10
CA GLY A 203 2.41 -5.44 -17.81
C GLY A 203 1.69 -6.17 -16.68
N GLN A 204 0.76 -5.53 -15.96
CA GLN A 204 0.05 -6.14 -14.83
C GLN A 204 -1.47 -6.16 -15.04
N ARG A 205 -2.14 -7.20 -14.56
CA ARG A 205 -3.61 -7.31 -14.57
C ARG A 205 -4.18 -6.92 -13.21
N PHE A 206 -5.39 -6.34 -13.17
CA PHE A 206 -6.09 -6.12 -11.91
C PHE A 206 -6.38 -7.44 -11.18
N VAL A 207 -6.31 -7.42 -9.85
CA VAL A 207 -6.70 -8.55 -8.99
C VAL A 207 -7.67 -8.07 -7.94
N ARG A 208 -8.71 -8.87 -7.69
CA ARG A 208 -9.58 -8.77 -6.53
C ARG A 208 -9.65 -10.13 -5.85
N SER A 209 -8.85 -10.30 -4.80
CA SER A 209 -8.94 -11.43 -3.90
C SER A 209 -10.07 -11.18 -2.89
N ILE A 210 -10.93 -12.18 -2.71
CA ILE A 210 -12.08 -12.11 -1.80
C ILE A 210 -11.87 -13.15 -0.71
N ALA A 211 -11.67 -12.71 0.53
CA ALA A 211 -11.24 -13.61 1.62
C ALA A 211 -12.20 -14.79 1.86
N SER A 212 -13.51 -14.53 1.75
CA SER A 212 -14.54 -15.57 1.91
C SER A 212 -14.53 -16.65 0.82
N LYS A 213 -13.77 -16.43 -0.27
CA LYS A 213 -13.60 -17.39 -1.38
C LYS A 213 -12.17 -17.95 -1.44
N SER A 214 -11.32 -17.58 -0.50
CA SER A 214 -9.93 -18.03 -0.48
C SER A 214 -9.83 -19.54 -0.27
N VAL A 215 -8.93 -20.16 -1.04
CA VAL A 215 -8.54 -21.55 -0.85
C VAL A 215 -7.28 -21.55 0.01
N TRP A 216 -7.34 -22.23 1.16
CA TRP A 216 -6.20 -22.39 2.06
C TRP A 216 -5.43 -23.66 1.72
N SER A 217 -4.11 -23.52 1.64
CA SER A 217 -3.18 -24.62 1.36
C SER A 217 -2.18 -24.74 2.50
N ASN A 218 -1.77 -25.97 2.82
CA ASN A 218 -0.69 -26.21 3.79
C ASN A 218 0.67 -25.85 3.16
N ALA A 219 1.53 -25.20 3.93
CA ALA A 219 2.92 -24.97 3.55
C ALA A 219 3.69 -26.30 3.48
N VAL A 220 4.69 -26.38 2.59
CA VAL A 220 5.47 -27.61 2.32
C VAL A 220 6.18 -28.12 3.58
N ASP A 221 6.74 -27.21 4.38
CA ASP A 221 7.51 -27.54 5.57
C ASP A 221 6.64 -27.75 6.83
N GLY A 222 5.30 -27.64 6.68
CA GLY A 222 4.35 -27.71 7.78
C GLY A 222 4.26 -26.42 8.61
N GLY A 223 3.30 -26.37 9.55
CA GLY A 223 3.17 -25.32 10.56
C GLY A 223 2.39 -24.04 10.16
N PHE A 224 2.28 -23.73 8.87
CA PHE A 224 1.38 -22.67 8.38
C PHE A 224 0.43 -23.17 7.29
N GLU A 225 -0.75 -22.56 7.24
CA GLU A 225 -1.56 -22.49 6.04
C GLU A 225 -1.42 -21.12 5.39
N TYR A 226 -1.58 -21.06 4.08
CA TYR A 226 -1.60 -19.82 3.33
C TYR A 226 -2.76 -19.76 2.34
N ALA A 227 -3.23 -18.55 2.08
CA ALA A 227 -4.17 -18.21 1.03
C ALA A 227 -3.49 -17.26 0.03
N ASP A 228 -3.34 -17.72 -1.20
CA ASP A 228 -2.78 -16.95 -2.32
C ASP A 228 -3.81 -15.93 -2.83
N THR A 229 -3.38 -14.69 -3.07
CA THR A 229 -4.25 -13.62 -3.58
C THR A 229 -4.34 -13.56 -5.11
N GLY A 230 -3.43 -14.24 -5.82
CA GLY A 230 -3.25 -14.21 -7.27
C GLY A 230 -2.29 -13.12 -7.76
N ILE A 231 -1.72 -12.32 -6.86
CA ILE A 231 -0.91 -11.14 -7.20
C ILE A 231 0.43 -11.52 -7.85
N ALA A 232 1.07 -12.63 -7.44
CA ALA A 232 2.29 -13.11 -8.08
C ALA A 232 2.12 -13.33 -9.59
N SER A 233 1.05 -14.03 -9.97
CA SER A 233 0.71 -14.28 -11.38
C SER A 233 0.35 -12.99 -12.12
N ALA A 234 -0.50 -12.15 -11.52
CA ALA A 234 -0.99 -10.93 -12.16
C ALA A 234 0.10 -9.86 -12.38
N THR A 235 1.18 -9.92 -11.59
CA THR A 235 2.32 -9.01 -11.69
C THR A 235 3.54 -9.62 -12.38
N GLN A 236 3.44 -10.84 -12.90
CA GLN A 236 4.57 -11.59 -13.47
C GLN A 236 5.77 -11.66 -12.51
N GLY A 237 5.49 -11.87 -11.22
CA GLY A 237 6.51 -12.00 -10.19
C GLY A 237 7.12 -10.68 -9.72
N VAL A 238 6.54 -9.50 -9.98
CA VAL A 238 6.99 -8.24 -9.35
C VAL A 238 6.75 -8.27 -7.84
N ALA A 239 5.62 -8.81 -7.39
CA ALA A 239 5.29 -8.95 -5.97
C ALA A 239 4.48 -10.23 -5.75
N ASP A 240 4.66 -10.87 -4.61
CA ASP A 240 3.79 -11.94 -4.13
C ASP A 240 3.07 -11.49 -2.87
N VAL A 241 1.79 -11.83 -2.73
CA VAL A 241 0.97 -11.44 -1.60
C VAL A 241 0.14 -12.63 -1.17
N VAL A 242 0.33 -13.05 0.08
CA VAL A 242 -0.40 -14.16 0.68
C VAL A 242 -0.88 -13.76 2.07
N VAL A 243 -1.94 -14.40 2.53
CA VAL A 243 -2.30 -14.39 3.96
C VAL A 243 -1.83 -15.71 4.54
N ILE A 244 -1.11 -15.68 5.66
CA ILE A 244 -0.66 -16.88 6.37
C ILE A 244 -1.35 -16.99 7.73
N ARG A 245 -1.54 -18.21 8.22
CA ARG A 245 -1.95 -18.48 9.61
C ARG A 245 -1.26 -19.71 10.18
N ILE A 246 -0.98 -19.70 11.48
CA ILE A 246 -0.39 -20.85 12.18
C ILE A 246 -1.48 -21.87 12.50
N ASN A 247 -1.25 -23.13 12.11
CA ASN A 247 -2.22 -24.22 12.30
C ASN A 247 -1.97 -25.07 13.56
N SER A 248 -0.78 -25.01 14.14
CA SER A 248 -0.46 -25.78 15.36
C SER A 248 0.43 -25.01 16.33
N LEU A 249 -0.13 -24.74 17.51
CA LEU A 249 0.60 -24.31 18.70
C LEU A 249 1.39 -25.49 19.26
N GLY A 250 2.71 -25.51 19.09
CA GLY A 250 3.56 -26.46 19.82
C GLY A 250 4.88 -26.92 19.20
N GLY A 251 5.39 -26.28 18.14
CA GLY A 251 6.68 -26.62 17.56
C GLY A 251 7.34 -25.44 16.86
N LEU A 252 8.66 -25.49 16.70
CA LEU A 252 9.42 -24.52 15.91
C LEU A 252 8.89 -24.53 14.48
N VAL A 253 8.22 -23.45 14.08
CA VAL A 253 7.78 -23.28 12.70
C VAL A 253 8.78 -22.40 11.98
N LYS A 254 9.46 -23.00 11.00
CA LYS A 254 10.41 -22.29 10.16
C LYS A 254 9.69 -21.74 8.93
N LEU A 255 9.81 -20.43 8.72
CA LEU A 255 9.26 -19.77 7.56
C LEU A 255 10.38 -19.48 6.57
N ILE A 256 10.42 -20.23 5.45
CA ILE A 256 11.34 -19.91 4.34
C ILE A 256 10.67 -18.85 3.49
N LEU A 257 10.84 -17.60 3.92
CA LEU A 257 10.46 -16.41 3.17
C LEU A 257 11.60 -15.40 3.20
N PRO A 258 11.68 -14.52 2.19
CA PRO A 258 10.86 -14.46 1.00
C PRO A 258 11.15 -15.63 0.02
N PRO A 259 10.31 -15.86 -1.00
CA PRO A 259 10.62 -16.81 -2.07
C PRO A 259 12.01 -16.54 -2.67
N PRO A 260 12.75 -17.54 -3.20
CA PRO A 260 14.15 -17.35 -3.63
C PRO A 260 14.40 -16.20 -4.62
N GLU A 261 13.38 -15.85 -5.41
CA GLU A 261 13.38 -14.79 -6.42
C GLU A 261 13.19 -13.37 -5.82
N LYS A 262 12.96 -13.26 -4.52
CA LYS A 262 12.49 -12.05 -3.83
C LYS A 262 13.55 -11.53 -2.87
N SER A 263 13.65 -10.20 -2.78
CA SER A 263 14.64 -9.54 -1.93
C SER A 263 14.24 -9.61 -0.45
N PHE A 264 12.96 -9.37 -0.16
CA PHE A 264 12.45 -9.37 1.21
C PHE A 264 10.93 -9.56 1.28
N SER A 265 10.42 -9.85 2.48
CA SER A 265 9.00 -9.88 2.83
C SER A 265 8.66 -8.88 3.92
N ILE A 266 7.49 -8.26 3.79
CA ILE A 266 6.83 -7.46 4.81
C ILE A 266 5.76 -8.33 5.46
N PHE A 267 5.78 -8.39 6.78
CA PHE A 267 4.73 -9.01 7.57
C PHE A 267 3.91 -7.92 8.25
N PHE A 268 2.61 -7.91 8.02
CA PHE A 268 1.65 -7.14 8.81
C PHE A 268 0.78 -8.12 9.57
N VAL A 269 0.85 -8.10 10.90
CA VAL A 269 0.07 -9.05 11.72
C VAL A 269 -1.40 -8.62 11.74
N LEU A 270 -2.27 -9.49 11.25
CA LEU A 270 -3.70 -9.25 11.20
C LEU A 270 -4.35 -9.57 12.54
N ARG A 271 -3.98 -10.70 13.15
CA ARG A 271 -4.59 -11.22 14.39
C ARG A 271 -3.59 -11.97 15.28
N GLY A 272 -3.90 -11.97 16.57
CA GLY A 272 -3.16 -12.62 17.65
C GLY A 272 -1.77 -12.07 17.92
N ASN A 273 -0.90 -12.95 18.40
CA ASN A 273 0.46 -12.63 18.82
C ASN A 273 1.40 -13.82 18.62
N ALA A 274 2.69 -13.51 18.50
CA ALA A 274 3.76 -14.48 18.43
C ALA A 274 5.01 -13.98 19.15
N GLU A 275 5.78 -14.93 19.67
CA GLU A 275 7.16 -14.77 20.08
C GLU A 275 8.04 -15.28 18.94
N ILE A 276 8.87 -14.38 18.40
CA ILE A 276 9.70 -14.63 17.23
C ILE A 276 11.17 -14.50 17.62
N ASP A 277 11.96 -15.51 17.30
CA ASP A 277 13.42 -15.44 17.30
C ASP A 277 13.90 -15.19 15.86
N PHE A 278 14.63 -14.10 15.67
CA PHE A 278 15.24 -13.72 14.38
C PHE A 278 16.64 -14.33 14.20
N ASN A 279 16.94 -15.38 14.97
CA ASN A 279 18.24 -16.06 15.05
C ASN A 279 19.39 -15.11 15.47
N ASP A 280 19.08 -14.13 16.32
CA ASP A 280 20.05 -13.21 16.93
C ASP A 280 20.24 -13.45 18.44
N GLY A 281 19.61 -14.51 18.97
CA GLY A 281 19.66 -14.87 20.39
C GLY A 281 18.66 -14.11 21.26
N GLY A 282 17.77 -13.30 20.67
CA GLY A 282 16.69 -12.58 21.34
C GLY A 282 15.30 -13.03 20.88
N ILE A 283 14.35 -13.06 21.81
CA ILE A 283 12.93 -13.28 21.52
C ILE A 283 12.22 -11.92 21.42
N THR A 284 11.49 -11.72 20.34
CA THR A 284 10.68 -10.52 20.10
C THR A 284 9.20 -10.87 20.12
N GLU A 285 8.43 -10.22 21.00
CA GLU A 285 6.97 -10.30 20.97
C GLU A 285 6.37 -9.41 19.88
N ILE A 286 5.54 -10.00 19.03
CA ILE A 286 4.77 -9.36 17.96
C ILE A 286 3.27 -9.50 18.24
N PHE A 287 2.51 -8.43 18.03
CA PHE A 287 1.06 -8.37 18.25
C PHE A 287 0.33 -7.93 16.98
N ALA A 288 -1.00 -8.07 16.98
CA ALA A 288 -1.86 -7.53 15.93
C ALA A 288 -1.53 -6.06 15.61
N HIS A 289 -1.47 -5.77 14.31
CA HIS A 289 -1.10 -4.50 13.68
C HIS A 289 0.36 -4.06 13.85
N ASP A 290 1.24 -4.92 14.37
CA ASP A 290 2.69 -4.73 14.25
C ASP A 290 3.18 -5.15 12.86
N CYS A 291 4.38 -4.68 12.52
CA CYS A 291 5.10 -5.11 11.33
C CYS A 291 6.50 -5.62 11.67
N PHE A 292 7.02 -6.50 10.81
CA PHE A 292 8.43 -6.87 10.77
C PHE A 292 8.82 -7.23 9.33
N LEU A 293 10.12 -7.31 9.08
CA LEU A 293 10.69 -7.62 7.78
C LEU A 293 11.52 -8.90 7.84
N ALA A 294 11.60 -9.61 6.72
CA ALA A 294 12.46 -10.77 6.52
C ALA A 294 13.18 -10.66 5.18
N ASP A 295 14.51 -10.75 5.14
CA ASP A 295 15.26 -10.92 3.90
C ASP A 295 15.44 -12.41 3.55
N ALA A 296 16.00 -12.70 2.37
CA ALA A 296 16.27 -14.06 1.90
C ALA A 296 17.21 -14.90 2.80
N THR A 297 17.91 -14.26 3.73
CA THR A 297 18.80 -14.93 4.69
C THR A 297 18.19 -15.08 6.08
N ALA A 298 17.03 -14.46 6.33
CA ALA A 298 16.36 -14.48 7.60
C ALA A 298 15.88 -15.90 7.92
N ASN A 299 16.29 -16.41 9.08
CA ASN A 299 15.67 -17.58 9.69
C ASN A 299 14.76 -17.04 10.80
N ILE A 300 13.46 -17.24 10.65
CA ILE A 300 12.45 -16.78 11.60
C ILE A 300 11.86 -17.99 12.27
N ASP A 301 12.09 -18.10 13.58
CA ASP A 301 11.58 -19.18 14.39
C ASP A 301 10.45 -18.66 15.28
N PHE A 302 9.26 -19.21 15.09
CA PHE A 302 8.13 -18.96 15.98
C PHE A 302 8.30 -19.86 17.22
N VAL A 303 8.74 -19.27 18.34
CA VAL A 303 8.99 -20.00 19.60
C VAL A 303 7.73 -20.15 20.45
N GLY A 304 6.76 -19.27 20.22
CA GLY A 304 5.42 -19.32 20.78
C GLY A 304 4.47 -18.52 19.90
N ALA A 305 3.23 -18.99 19.75
CA ALA A 305 2.20 -18.24 19.05
C ALA A 305 0.86 -18.51 19.70
N SER A 306 -0.06 -17.56 19.61
CA SER A 306 -1.50 -17.81 19.75
C SER A 306 -2.12 -17.97 18.36
N GLU A 307 -3.37 -17.57 18.17
CA GLU A 307 -4.01 -17.43 16.86
C GLU A 307 -3.26 -16.39 16.01
N PHE A 308 -2.18 -16.77 15.33
CA PHE A 308 -1.37 -15.86 14.51
C PHE A 308 -1.82 -15.89 13.05
N GLU A 309 -2.25 -14.73 12.54
CA GLU A 309 -2.55 -14.52 11.13
C GLU A 309 -1.84 -13.25 10.64
N ALA A 310 -1.20 -13.30 9.47
CA ALA A 310 -0.46 -12.18 8.92
C ALA A 310 -0.66 -12.04 7.41
N LEU A 311 -0.72 -10.79 6.95
CA LEU A 311 -0.56 -10.44 5.55
C LEU A 311 0.94 -10.39 5.25
N VAL A 312 1.37 -11.13 4.22
CA VAL A 312 2.75 -11.21 3.79
C VAL A 312 2.87 -10.64 2.39
N ILE A 313 3.76 -9.67 2.20
CA ILE A 313 4.06 -9.05 0.91
C ILE A 313 5.54 -9.28 0.59
N SER A 314 5.85 -10.06 -0.45
CA SER A 314 7.22 -10.34 -0.88
C SER A 314 7.56 -9.58 -2.17
N ILE A 315 8.65 -8.80 -2.14
CA ILE A 315 9.10 -7.93 -3.26
C ILE A 315 10.41 -8.43 -3.85
#